data_AF-A0A2D7ZMZ5-F1
#
_entry.id   AF-A0A2D7ZMZ5-F1
#
_cell.length_a   1.000
_cell.length_b   1.000
_cell.length_c   1.000
_cell.angle_alpha   90.00
_cell.angle_beta   90.00
_cell.angle_gamma   90.00
#
_symmetry.space_group_name_H-M   'P 1'
#
loop_
_entity.id
_entity.type
_entity.pdbx_description
1 polymer ?
#
loop_
_entity_poly.entity_id
_entity_poly.type
_entity_poly.pdbx_seq_one_letter_code
_entity_poly.pdbx_strand_id
1 'polypeptide(L)' 'MNPMKDAWTLLKEEKENDEEAKKKIIACLKKEGGAASLEDCCKACDRSKAECKKLIDSMDNVKISPHGDVILMDGL' A
#
# COMPACT_ATOMS: atom_id res chain seq x y z
N MET A 1 6.40 -35.38 -0.40
CA MET A 1 6.21 -34.00 -0.90
C MET A 1 4.84 -33.56 -0.41
N ASN A 2 4.76 -32.73 0.63
CA ASN A 2 3.47 -32.38 1.25
C ASN A 2 2.88 -31.16 0.53
N PRO A 3 1.78 -31.29 -0.22
CA PRO A 3 1.22 -30.20 -1.03
C PRO A 3 0.54 -29.09 -0.21
N MET A 4 0.55 -29.19 1.12
CA MET A 4 -0.13 -28.25 2.04
C MET A 4 0.78 -27.14 2.59
N LYS A 5 2.10 -27.23 2.43
CA LYS A 5 3.03 -26.20 2.94
C LYS A 5 3.12 -24.97 2.02
N ASP A 6 2.87 -25.15 0.72
CA ASP A 6 3.00 -24.09 -0.27
C ASP A 6 1.88 -23.04 -0.18
N ALA A 7 0.64 -23.47 0.06
CA ALA A 7 -0.51 -22.55 0.11
C ALA A 7 -0.43 -21.56 1.28
N TRP A 8 0.03 -22.02 2.46
CA TRP A 8 0.16 -21.15 3.64
C TRP A 8 1.37 -20.22 3.55
N THR A 9 2.41 -20.63 2.83
CA THR A 9 3.62 -19.83 2.59
C THR A 9 3.32 -18.71 1.60
N LEU A 10 2.62 -19.00 0.51
CA LEU A 10 2.15 -18.00 -0.47
C LEU A 10 1.25 -16.93 0.16
N LEU A 11 0.28 -17.36 0.98
CA LEU A 11 -0.61 -16.43 1.71
C LEU A 11 0.16 -15.51 2.67
N LYS A 12 1.26 -16.01 3.25
CA LYS A 12 2.08 -15.26 4.20
C LYS A 12 2.97 -14.25 3.48
N GLU A 13 3.58 -14.65 2.37
CA GLU A 13 4.34 -13.75 1.49
C GLU A 13 3.48 -12.64 0.91
N GLU A 14 2.25 -12.93 0.46
CA GLU A 14 1.33 -11.89 -0.04
C GLU A 14 1.03 -10.83 1.03
N LYS A 15 0.78 -11.25 2.27
CA LYS A 15 0.52 -10.33 3.39
C LYS A 15 1.73 -9.50 3.77
N GLU A 16 2.91 -10.10 3.79
CA GLU A 16 4.15 -9.40 4.14
C GLU A 16 4.50 -8.36 3.06
N ASN A 17 4.25 -8.70 1.79
CA ASN A 17 4.38 -7.79 0.66
C ASN A 17 3.37 -6.64 0.72
N ASP A 18 2.16 -6.89 1.24
CA ASP A 18 1.15 -5.86 1.49
C ASP A 18 1.64 -4.85 2.55
N GLU A 19 2.14 -5.31 3.69
CA GLU A 19 2.68 -4.43 4.72
C GLU A 19 3.89 -3.61 4.25
N GLU A 20 4.78 -4.22 3.45
CA GLU A 20 5.92 -3.52 2.89
C GLU A 20 5.48 -2.44 1.89
N ALA A 21 4.50 -2.75 1.03
CA ALA A 21 3.88 -1.77 0.15
C ALA A 21 3.25 -0.61 0.93
N LYS A 22 2.55 -0.88 2.04
CA LYS A 22 1.97 0.15 2.91
C LYS A 22 3.05 1.09 3.46
N LYS A 23 4.17 0.53 3.92
CA LYS A 23 5.33 1.32 4.39
C LYS A 23 5.95 2.17 3.28
N LYS A 24 6.08 1.64 2.06
CA LYS A 24 6.58 2.39 0.90
C LYS A 24 5.67 3.56 0.54
N ILE A 25 4.36 3.35 0.55
CA ILE A 25 3.37 4.41 0.31
C ILE A 25 3.49 5.51 1.36
N ILE A 26 3.53 5.17 2.65
CA ILE A 26 3.71 6.15 3.74
C ILE A 26 5.03 6.90 3.58
N ALA A 27 6.12 6.19 3.26
CA ALA A 27 7.42 6.81 3.05
C ALA A 27 7.42 7.79 1.85
N CYS A 28 6.75 7.43 0.76
CA CYS A 28 6.56 8.31 -0.40
C CYS A 28 5.75 9.55 -0.02
N LEU A 29 4.62 9.36 0.68
CA LEU A 29 3.79 10.43 1.19
C LEU A 29 4.56 11.37 2.12
N LYS A 30 5.31 10.83 3.10
CA LYS A 30 6.15 11.66 3.99
C LYS A 30 7.22 12.42 3.22
N LYS A 31 7.78 11.83 2.17
CA LYS A 31 8.80 12.47 1.32
C LYS A 31 8.23 13.62 0.49
N GLU A 32 6.99 13.53 0.04
CA GLU A 32 6.28 14.59 -0.70
C GLU A 32 5.60 15.62 0.20
N GLY A 33 5.66 15.48 1.53
CA GLY A 33 5.09 16.44 2.48
C GLY A 33 3.69 16.10 2.99
N GLY A 34 3.27 14.84 2.84
CA GLY A 34 2.04 14.28 3.41
C GLY A 34 0.96 13.98 2.38
N ALA A 35 1.16 14.31 1.10
CA ALA A 35 0.22 13.99 0.02
C ALA A 35 0.98 13.58 -1.24
N ALA A 36 0.47 12.57 -1.94
CA ALA A 36 1.04 12.02 -3.16
C ALA A 36 -0.08 11.50 -4.05
N SER A 37 0.08 11.55 -5.36
CA SER A 37 -0.93 10.98 -6.24
C SER A 37 -0.95 9.45 -6.16
N LEU A 38 -2.13 8.85 -6.38
CA LEU A 38 -2.28 7.38 -6.32
C LEU A 38 -1.35 6.65 -7.30
N GLU A 39 -1.00 7.30 -8.41
CA GLU A 39 0.01 6.82 -9.36
C GLU A 39 1.43 6.79 -8.80
N ASP A 40 1.84 7.81 -8.05
CA ASP A 40 3.18 7.86 -7.44
C ASP A 40 3.29 6.82 -6.32
N CYS A 41 2.24 6.69 -5.51
CA CYS A 41 2.12 5.59 -4.54
C CYS A 41 2.24 4.23 -5.23
N CYS A 42 1.53 4.03 -6.34
CA CYS A 42 1.58 2.81 -7.16
C CYS A 42 2.98 2.49 -7.69
N LYS A 43 3.67 3.51 -8.22
CA LYS A 43 5.05 3.39 -8.70
C LYS A 43 5.99 3.04 -7.54
N ALA A 44 5.80 3.66 -6.38
CA ALA A 44 6.63 3.42 -5.21
C ALA A 44 6.51 1.98 -4.67
N CYS A 45 5.32 1.38 -4.75
CA CYS A 45 5.09 0.01 -4.32
C CYS A 45 5.14 -1.04 -5.45
N ASP A 46 5.47 -0.63 -6.69
CA ASP A 46 5.53 -1.49 -7.88
C ASP A 46 4.26 -2.36 -8.07
N ARG A 47 3.10 -1.78 -7.74
CA ARG A 47 1.80 -2.47 -7.76
C ARG A 47 0.87 -1.86 -8.79
N SER A 48 -0.08 -2.65 -9.25
CA SER A 48 -1.18 -2.18 -10.10
C SER A 48 -2.07 -1.18 -9.36
N LYS A 49 -2.66 -0.24 -10.12
CA LYS A 49 -3.58 0.81 -9.62
C LYS A 49 -4.72 0.27 -8.76
N ALA A 50 -5.26 -0.88 -9.11
CA ALA A 50 -6.32 -1.55 -8.34
C ALA A 50 -5.84 -2.08 -6.99
N GLU A 51 -4.66 -2.72 -6.96
CA GLU A 51 -4.09 -3.31 -5.74
C GLU A 51 -3.63 -2.22 -4.78
N CYS A 52 -2.91 -1.22 -5.29
CA CYS A 52 -2.49 -0.08 -4.48
C CYS A 52 -3.71 0.66 -3.90
N LYS A 53 -4.78 0.84 -4.69
CA LYS A 53 -6.02 1.46 -4.21
C LYS A 53 -6.67 0.63 -3.09
N LYS A 54 -6.76 -0.70 -3.22
CA LYS A 54 -7.24 -1.57 -2.12
C LYS A 54 -6.33 -1.49 -0.90
N LEU A 55 -5.02 -1.41 -1.11
CA LEU A 55 -4.02 -1.29 -0.06
C LEU A 55 -4.26 -0.02 0.77
N ILE A 56 -4.38 1.11 0.07
CA ILE A 56 -4.66 2.44 0.62
C ILE A 56 -6.03 2.47 1.30
N ASP A 57 -7.05 1.87 0.69
CA ASP A 57 -8.39 1.76 1.27
C ASP A 57 -8.38 0.92 2.57
N SER A 58 -7.51 -0.10 2.62
CA SER A 58 -7.26 -0.92 3.80
C SER A 58 -6.31 -0.26 4.83
N MET A 59 -5.88 0.98 4.60
CA MET A 59 -5.01 1.73 5.52
C MET A 59 -5.79 2.86 6.19
N ASP A 60 -5.99 2.76 7.50
CA ASP A 60 -6.68 3.81 8.27
C ASP A 60 -5.87 5.11 8.41
N ASN A 61 -4.56 5.05 8.16
CA ASN A 61 -3.64 6.16 8.31
C ASN A 61 -3.43 6.96 7.01
N VAL A 62 -4.06 6.58 5.90
CA VAL A 62 -4.07 7.35 4.65
C VAL A 62 -5.50 7.50 4.15
N LYS A 63 -5.78 8.54 3.36
CA LYS A 63 -7.09 8.78 2.78
C LYS A 63 -6.98 9.16 1.32
N ILE A 64 -7.88 8.65 0.50
CA ILE A 64 -8.01 9.07 -0.88
C ILE A 64 -8.87 10.34 -0.92
N SER A 65 -8.26 11.43 -1.36
CA SER A 65 -8.94 12.69 -1.65
C SER A 65 -9.89 12.55 -2.83
N PRO A 66 -10.94 13.39 -2.93
CA PRO A 66 -11.88 13.36 -4.06
C PRO A 66 -11.21 13.66 -5.41
N HIS A 67 -10.03 14.28 -5.40
CA HIS A 67 -9.20 14.53 -6.58
C HIS A 67 -8.40 13.29 -7.05
N GLY A 68 -8.38 12.21 -6.26
CA GLY A 68 -7.61 10.99 -6.56
C GLY A 68 -6.21 10.96 -5.94
N ASP A 69 -5.85 11.95 -5.13
CA ASP A 69 -4.61 11.97 -4.36
C ASP A 69 -4.74 11.19 -3.06
N VAL A 70 -3.63 10.62 -2.61
CA VAL A 70 -3.51 9.93 -1.33
C VAL A 70 -2.91 10.90 -0.33
N ILE A 71 -3.54 11.03 0.83
CA ILE A 71 -3.11 11.93 1.89
C ILE A 71 -2.82 11.09 3.11
N LEU A 72 -1.61 11.24 3.67
CA LEU A 72 -1.23 10.63 4.92
C LEU A 72 -1.90 11.38 6.08
N MET A 73 -2.72 10.68 6.84
CA MET A 73 -3.40 11.18 8.05
C MET A 73 -2.68 10.77 9.34
N ASP A 74 -1.44 10.28 9.23
CA ASP A 74 -0.56 9.95 10.35
C ASP A 74 -0.16 11.23 11.11
N GLY A 75 -0.99 11.65 12.07
CA GLY A 75 -0.68 12.70 13.04
C GLY A 75 -1.49 14.01 12.96
N LEU A 76 -2.83 13.92 12.99
CA LEU A 76 -3.70 15.02 13.42
C LEU A 76 -4.07 14.84 14.91
#